data_AF-A0A813E321-F1
#
_entry.id   AF-A0A813E321-F1
#
_cell.length_a   1.000
_cell.length_b   1.000
_cell.length_c   1.000
_cell.angle_alpha   90.00
_cell.angle_beta   90.00
_cell.angle_gamma   90.00
#
_symmetry.space_group_name_H-M   'P 1'
#
loop_
_entity.id
_entity.type
_entity.pdbx_description
1 polymer ?
#
loop_
_entity_poly.entity_id
_entity_poly.type
_entity_poly.pdbx_seq_one_letter_code
_entity_poly.pdbx_strand_id
1 'polypeptide(L)'
;HVFQPVRGSLKPELQTWSSAGRLIKSTPWVHTGLLTMGWSAQETLICVFESGLVRTFTVMCEPLHVFTVDERIKAEGGAILASVWPTGVALLTRRLSLFVNTSVVRSGDACFRCADLKVPSAPLCLCVLPLPSQDSADVQVVVGTAEGPALLVSRHEVRDF
;
A
#
# COMPACT_ATOMS: atom_id res chain seq x y z
N HIS A 1 16.13 -27.19 11.80
CA HIS A 1 15.76 -27.19 10.37
C HIS A 1 16.45 -26.02 9.71
N VAL A 2 17.46 -26.29 8.87
CA VAL A 2 18.23 -25.27 8.16
C VAL A 2 17.52 -24.99 6.84
N PHE A 3 17.14 -23.74 6.58
CA PHE A 3 16.60 -23.32 5.29
C PHE A 3 17.68 -23.50 4.22
N GLN A 4 17.51 -24.49 3.34
CA GLN A 4 18.36 -24.61 2.16
C GLN A 4 17.75 -23.77 1.04
N PRO A 5 18.46 -22.76 0.50
CA PRO A 5 18.01 -22.07 -0.69
C PRO A 5 17.98 -23.07 -1.84
N VAL A 6 16.81 -23.21 -2.47
CA VAL A 6 16.64 -24.06 -3.66
C VAL A 6 17.54 -23.51 -4.77
N ARG A 7 18.48 -24.33 -5.26
CA ARG A 7 19.32 -24.00 -6.41
C ARG A 7 18.47 -24.08 -7.69
N GLY A 8 17.88 -22.95 -8.07
CA GLY A 8 17.17 -22.72 -9.32
C GLY A 8 16.79 -21.25 -9.44
N SER A 9 16.68 -20.73 -10.67
CA SER A 9 16.01 -19.44 -10.90
C SER A 9 14.54 -19.61 -10.54
N LEU A 10 14.18 -19.37 -9.28
CA LEU A 10 12.80 -19.29 -8.85
C LEU A 10 12.21 -18.06 -9.53
N LYS A 11 11.43 -18.28 -10.59
CA LYS A 11 10.59 -17.24 -11.16
C LYS A 11 9.48 -17.00 -10.14
N PRO A 12 9.34 -15.78 -9.57
CA PRO A 12 8.27 -15.52 -8.62
C PRO A 12 6.92 -15.72 -9.32
N GLU A 13 5.91 -16.11 -8.57
CA GLU A 13 4.55 -16.34 -9.06
C GLU A 13 3.56 -15.60 -8.16
N LEU A 14 2.51 -15.07 -8.76
CA LEU A 14 1.33 -14.63 -8.03
C LEU A 14 0.38 -15.81 -7.90
N GLN A 15 0.10 -16.21 -6.66
CA GLN A 15 -0.77 -17.33 -6.35
C GLN A 15 -1.93 -16.88 -5.46
N THR A 16 -3.13 -17.34 -5.79
CA THR A 16 -4.33 -17.17 -4.96
C THR A 16 -4.80 -18.52 -4.45
N TRP A 17 -5.27 -18.53 -3.21
CA TRP A 17 -5.64 -19.73 -2.49
C TRP A 17 -7.00 -19.54 -1.84
N SER A 18 -7.79 -20.60 -1.80
CA SER A 18 -9.00 -20.63 -0.99
C SER A 18 -8.66 -20.70 0.50
N SER A 19 -9.62 -20.37 1.37
CA SER A 19 -9.48 -20.49 2.82
C SER A 19 -9.22 -21.93 3.29
N ALA A 20 -9.58 -22.94 2.49
CA ALA A 20 -9.27 -24.34 2.72
C ALA A 20 -7.83 -24.73 2.32
N GLY A 21 -7.01 -23.78 1.84
CA GLY A 21 -5.64 -24.05 1.40
C GLY A 21 -5.54 -24.72 0.03
N ARG A 22 -6.59 -24.66 -0.80
CA ARG A 22 -6.53 -25.12 -2.20
C ARG A 22 -6.13 -23.97 -3.12
N LEU A 23 -5.12 -24.20 -3.96
CA LEU A 23 -4.68 -23.27 -5.00
C LEU A 23 -5.84 -23.01 -5.98
N ILE A 24 -6.15 -21.73 -6.18
CA ILE A 24 -7.15 -21.26 -7.15
C ILE A 24 -6.45 -20.96 -8.48
N LYS A 25 -5.36 -20.19 -8.45
CA LYS A 25 -4.59 -19.82 -9.64
C LYS A 25 -3.13 -19.58 -9.28
N SER A 26 -2.23 -19.88 -10.24
CA SER A 26 -0.86 -19.38 -10.28
C SER A 26 -0.58 -18.70 -11.63
N THR A 27 0.13 -17.57 -11.60
CA THR A 27 0.58 -16.81 -12.79
C THR A 27 2.01 -16.30 -12.56
N PRO A 28 2.92 -16.33 -13.55
CA PRO A 28 4.26 -15.77 -13.41
C PRO A 28 4.23 -14.30 -12.98
N TRP A 29 5.02 -13.96 -11.95
CA TRP A 29 5.18 -12.61 -11.46
C TRP A 29 6.36 -11.94 -12.14
N VAL A 30 6.09 -10.88 -12.90
CA VAL A 30 7.10 -10.16 -13.69
C VAL A 30 7.38 -8.75 -13.16
N HIS A 31 6.74 -8.37 -12.05
CA HIS A 31 6.83 -7.01 -11.51
C HIS A 31 7.87 -6.94 -10.39
N THR A 32 8.60 -5.83 -10.31
CA THR A 32 9.63 -5.61 -9.30
C THR A 32 9.25 -4.42 -8.41
N GLY A 33 9.86 -4.34 -7.22
CA GLY A 33 9.61 -3.26 -6.27
C GLY A 33 8.22 -3.31 -5.65
N LEU A 34 7.66 -4.50 -5.40
CA LEU A 34 6.41 -4.66 -4.66
C LEU A 34 6.66 -4.28 -3.19
N LEU A 35 5.90 -3.31 -2.67
CA LEU A 35 5.96 -2.91 -1.26
C LEU A 35 4.98 -3.70 -0.39
N THR A 36 3.73 -3.81 -0.85
CA THR A 36 2.69 -4.51 -0.11
C THR A 36 1.59 -5.00 -1.05
N MET A 37 0.80 -5.94 -0.55
CA MET A 37 -0.42 -6.40 -1.19
C MET A 37 -1.53 -6.60 -0.15
N GLY A 38 -2.79 -6.42 -0.59
CA GLY A 38 -3.95 -6.58 0.28
C GLY A 38 -5.24 -6.70 -0.52
N TRP A 39 -6.29 -7.18 0.13
CA TRP A 39 -7.59 -7.38 -0.52
C TRP A 39 -8.49 -6.15 -0.34
N SER A 40 -9.19 -5.78 -1.41
CA SER A 40 -10.30 -4.82 -1.34
C SER A 40 -11.54 -5.46 -0.71
N ALA A 41 -12.56 -4.64 -0.43
CA ALA A 41 -13.88 -5.14 -0.01
C ALA A 41 -14.61 -5.98 -1.09
N GLN A 42 -14.18 -5.87 -2.35
CA GLN A 42 -14.75 -6.56 -3.51
C GLN A 42 -13.84 -7.68 -4.01
N GLU A 43 -13.06 -8.31 -3.11
CA GLU A 43 -12.19 -9.44 -3.43
C GLU A 43 -11.20 -9.16 -4.58
N THR A 44 -10.80 -7.90 -4.72
CA THR A 44 -9.76 -7.48 -5.66
C THR A 44 -8.43 -7.44 -4.93
N LEU A 45 -7.43 -8.14 -5.43
CA LEU A 45 -6.08 -8.07 -4.91
C LEU A 45 -5.43 -6.76 -5.37
N ILE A 46 -4.95 -5.96 -4.42
CA ILE A 46 -4.26 -4.69 -4.64
C ILE A 46 -2.78 -4.92 -4.41
N CYS A 47 -1.95 -4.51 -5.36
CA CYS A 47 -0.50 -4.53 -5.28
C CYS A 47 0.06 -3.11 -5.40
N VAL A 48 0.85 -2.68 -4.43
CA VAL A 48 1.44 -1.34 -4.38
C VAL A 48 2.95 -1.44 -4.59
N PHE A 49 3.50 -0.60 -5.46
CA PHE A 49 4.89 -0.64 -5.86
C PHE A 49 5.67 0.60 -5.43
N GLU A 50 7.00 0.46 -5.29
CA GLU A 50 7.94 1.54 -4.95
C GLU A 50 7.85 2.74 -5.90
N SER A 51 7.46 2.53 -7.16
CA SER A 51 7.28 3.62 -8.13
C SER A 51 6.07 4.52 -7.85
N GLY A 52 5.22 4.17 -6.88
CA GLY A 52 3.91 4.80 -6.67
C GLY A 52 2.81 4.22 -7.55
N LEU A 53 3.11 3.16 -8.31
CA LEU A 53 2.15 2.47 -9.15
C LEU A 53 1.33 1.48 -8.32
N VAL A 54 0.04 1.38 -8.63
CA VAL A 54 -0.89 0.39 -8.09
C VAL A 54 -1.36 -0.50 -9.23
N ARG A 55 -1.33 -1.81 -9.02
CA ARG A 55 -1.96 -2.80 -9.90
C ARG A 55 -3.00 -3.56 -9.12
N THR A 56 -4.12 -3.86 -9.74
CA THR A 56 -5.13 -4.73 -9.16
C THR A 56 -5.35 -5.97 -9.99
N PHE A 57 -5.74 -7.06 -9.31
CA PHE A 57 -5.98 -8.35 -9.91
C PHE A 57 -7.26 -8.98 -9.38
N THR A 58 -7.94 -9.77 -10.21
CA THR A 58 -8.99 -10.68 -9.75
C THR A 58 -8.41 -11.81 -8.91
N VAL A 59 -9.28 -12.57 -8.22
CA VAL A 59 -8.89 -13.84 -7.56
C VAL A 59 -8.30 -14.86 -8.54
N MET A 60 -8.56 -14.73 -9.84
CA MET A 60 -7.99 -15.56 -10.90
C MET A 60 -6.67 -15.00 -11.46
N CYS A 61 -6.00 -14.11 -10.72
CA CYS A 61 -4.76 -13.44 -11.10
C CYS A 61 -4.85 -12.68 -12.43
N GLU A 62 -6.04 -12.24 -12.84
CA GLU A 62 -6.23 -11.46 -14.06
C GLU A 62 -6.08 -9.96 -13.75
N PRO A 63 -5.30 -9.20 -14.53
CA PRO A 63 -5.11 -7.78 -14.29
C PRO A 63 -6.42 -7.01 -14.49
N LEU A 64 -6.71 -6.07 -13.58
CA LEU A 64 -7.91 -5.22 -13.63
C LEU A 64 -7.55 -3.77 -13.93
N HIS A 65 -6.92 -3.08 -12.97
CA HIS A 65 -6.57 -1.66 -13.09
C HIS A 65 -5.09 -1.44 -12.86
N VAL A 66 -4.54 -0.42 -13.52
CA VAL A 66 -3.17 0.06 -13.32
C VAL A 66 -3.17 1.57 -13.32
N PHE A 67 -2.65 2.19 -12.27
CA PHE A 67 -2.54 3.64 -12.17
C PHE A 67 -1.38 4.06 -11.28
N THR A 68 -0.84 5.25 -11.51
CA THR A 68 0.08 5.91 -10.58
C THR A 68 -0.73 6.69 -9.55
N VAL A 69 -0.41 6.56 -8.26
CA VAL A 69 -1.08 7.32 -7.20
C VAL A 69 -0.82 8.81 -7.33
N ASP A 70 0.44 9.21 -7.48
CA ASP A 70 0.83 10.59 -7.75
C ASP A 70 2.23 10.61 -8.36
N GLU A 71 2.44 11.37 -9.43
CA GLU A 71 3.76 11.46 -10.09
C GLU A 71 4.84 12.05 -9.17
N ARG A 72 4.43 12.81 -8.14
CA ARG A 72 5.35 13.31 -7.10
C ARG A 72 6.03 12.18 -6.34
N ILE A 73 5.38 11.02 -6.18
CA ILE A 73 5.99 9.87 -5.48
C ILE A 73 7.27 9.44 -6.19
N LYS A 74 7.22 9.32 -7.52
CA LYS A 74 8.40 9.00 -8.33
C LYS A 74 9.45 10.10 -8.28
N ALA A 75 9.03 11.37 -8.35
CA ALA A 75 9.93 12.53 -8.25
C ALA A 75 10.64 12.63 -6.89
N GLU A 76 10.00 12.13 -5.83
CA GLU A 76 10.56 12.03 -4.47
C GLU A 76 11.45 10.79 -4.28
N GLY A 77 11.74 10.04 -5.34
CA GLY A 77 12.59 8.86 -5.32
C GLY A 77 11.83 7.56 -5.05
N GLY A 78 10.49 7.57 -5.06
CA GLY A 78 9.63 6.42 -4.83
C GLY A 78 9.16 6.27 -3.38
N ALA A 79 8.21 5.37 -3.20
CA ALA A 79 7.68 4.96 -1.91
C ALA A 79 8.63 3.99 -1.19
N ILE A 80 8.68 4.10 0.14
CA ILE A 80 9.42 3.21 1.05
C ILE A 80 8.50 2.36 1.91
N LEU A 81 7.28 2.85 2.18
CA LEU A 81 6.25 2.12 2.90
C LEU A 81 4.92 2.31 2.19
N ALA A 82 4.08 1.29 2.28
CA ALA A 82 2.72 1.35 1.80
C ALA A 82 1.80 0.53 2.70
N SER A 83 0.55 0.95 2.78
CA SER A 83 -0.52 0.24 3.49
C SER A 83 -1.76 0.20 2.61
N VAL A 84 -2.49 -0.92 2.68
CA VAL A 84 -3.71 -1.16 1.89
C VAL A 84 -4.87 -1.30 2.87
N TRP A 85 -6.00 -0.70 2.53
CA TRP A 85 -7.28 -0.96 3.21
C TRP A 85 -8.36 -1.25 2.16
N PRO A 86 -9.57 -1.68 2.56
CA PRO A 86 -10.56 -2.23 1.63
C PRO A 86 -10.95 -1.33 0.45
N THR A 87 -10.75 -0.01 0.55
CA THR A 87 -11.12 0.96 -0.49
C THR A 87 -9.97 1.81 -1.01
N GLY A 88 -8.73 1.60 -0.56
CA GLY A 88 -7.63 2.46 -0.99
C GLY A 88 -6.25 2.08 -0.47
N VAL A 89 -5.29 2.98 -0.70
CA VAL A 89 -3.88 2.78 -0.37
C VAL A 89 -3.24 4.05 0.20
N ALA A 90 -2.28 3.87 1.11
CA ALA A 90 -1.44 4.93 1.63
C ALA A 90 0.02 4.63 1.29
N LEU A 91 0.79 5.64 0.89
CA LEU A 91 2.19 5.51 0.50
C LEU A 91 3.02 6.60 1.16
N LEU A 92 4.14 6.21 1.77
CA LEU A 92 5.13 7.12 2.29
C LEU A 92 6.36 7.12 1.39
N THR A 93 6.80 8.30 0.95
CA THR A 93 7.94 8.45 0.05
C THR A 93 9.28 8.48 0.79
N ARG A 94 10.39 8.38 0.05
CA ARG A 94 11.75 8.60 0.58
C ARG A 94 11.95 10.01 1.18
N ARG A 95 11.13 10.99 0.79
CA ARG A 95 11.10 12.34 1.39
C ARG A 95 10.10 12.49 2.53
N LEU A 96 9.54 11.38 3.00
CA LEU A 96 8.59 11.31 4.12
C LEU A 96 7.28 12.07 3.86
N SER A 97 6.93 12.27 2.58
CA SER A 97 5.60 12.75 2.20
C SER A 97 4.63 11.57 2.21
N LEU A 98 3.51 11.71 2.93
CA LEU A 98 2.45 10.70 2.97
C LEU A 98 1.35 11.03 1.96
N PHE A 99 1.06 10.09 1.06
CA PHE A 99 -0.02 10.16 0.09
C PHE A 99 -1.09 9.13 0.42
N VAL A 100 -2.36 9.51 0.26
CA VAL A 100 -3.52 8.66 0.49
C VAL A 100 -4.37 8.69 -0.78
N ASN A 101 -4.70 7.50 -1.30
CA ASN A 101 -5.60 7.33 -2.43
C ASN A 101 -6.82 6.52 -2.00
N THR A 102 -7.99 7.12 -2.06
CA THR A 102 -9.27 6.57 -1.56
C THR A 102 -10.02 5.72 -2.60
N SER A 103 -9.28 5.18 -3.57
CA SER A 103 -9.82 4.36 -4.64
C SER A 103 -8.79 3.29 -5.04
N VAL A 104 -9.28 2.16 -5.53
CA VAL A 104 -8.45 1.04 -6.02
C VAL A 104 -8.54 0.87 -7.54
N VAL A 105 -9.25 1.78 -8.21
CA VAL A 105 -9.49 1.74 -9.67
C VAL A 105 -8.92 2.95 -10.41
N ARG A 106 -8.75 4.07 -9.69
CA ARG A 106 -8.22 5.34 -10.18
C ARG A 106 -7.49 6.11 -9.07
N SER A 107 -6.64 7.05 -9.48
CA SER A 107 -6.15 8.13 -8.63
C SER A 107 -6.99 9.40 -8.87
N GLY A 108 -6.40 10.46 -9.43
CA GLY A 108 -7.10 11.71 -9.77
C GLY A 108 -7.63 12.41 -8.53
N ASP A 109 -8.94 12.63 -8.50
CA ASP A 109 -9.68 13.24 -7.38
C ASP A 109 -9.64 12.41 -6.09
N ALA A 110 -9.33 11.12 -6.17
CA ALA A 110 -9.27 10.23 -5.02
C ALA A 110 -7.95 10.34 -4.22
N CYS A 111 -6.93 11.00 -4.78
CA CYS A 111 -5.60 11.11 -4.20
C CYS A 111 -5.38 12.48 -3.54
N PHE A 112 -4.74 12.47 -2.37
CA PHE A 112 -4.27 13.68 -1.71
C PHE A 112 -3.00 13.40 -0.90
N ARG A 113 -2.21 14.46 -0.70
CA ARG A 113 -1.07 14.46 0.23
C ARG A 113 -1.56 14.83 1.62
N CYS A 114 -1.08 14.11 2.63
CA CYS A 114 -1.36 14.40 4.04
C CYS A 114 -0.46 15.52 4.57
N ALA A 115 -0.77 15.98 5.79
CA ALA A 115 0.08 16.93 6.50
C ALA A 115 1.51 16.37 6.71
N ASP A 116 2.51 17.26 6.73
CA ASP A 116 3.91 16.87 6.87
C ASP A 116 4.17 16.24 8.25
N LEU A 117 4.77 15.05 8.25
CA LEU A 117 5.02 14.26 9.46
C LEU A 117 5.98 14.93 10.45
N LYS A 118 6.91 15.76 9.95
CA LYS A 118 7.97 16.41 10.74
C LYS A 118 8.76 15.45 11.65
N VAL A 119 8.94 14.21 11.21
CA VAL A 119 9.72 13.20 11.93
C VAL A 119 11.20 13.26 11.55
N PRO A 120 12.13 12.95 12.48
CA PRO A 120 13.57 13.05 12.24
C PRO A 120 14.11 11.91 11.35
N SER A 121 13.39 10.79 11.28
CA SER A 121 13.81 9.58 10.57
C SER A 121 12.62 8.89 9.90
N ALA A 122 12.91 7.92 9.04
CA ALA A 122 11.87 7.16 8.36
C ALA A 122 11.02 6.37 9.38
N PRO A 123 9.68 6.47 9.30
CA PRO A 123 8.76 5.60 10.04
C PRO A 123 9.03 4.12 9.82
N LEU A 124 8.61 3.30 10.78
CA LEU A 124 8.75 1.84 10.76
C LEU A 124 7.55 1.17 10.06
N CYS A 125 6.35 1.73 10.21
CA CYS A 125 5.13 1.13 9.67
C CYS A 125 4.01 2.16 9.47
N LEU A 126 3.01 1.78 8.67
CA LEU A 126 1.78 2.53 8.41
C LEU A 126 0.56 1.64 8.64
N CYS A 127 -0.46 2.17 9.31
CA CYS A 127 -1.77 1.54 9.42
C CYS A 127 -2.84 2.56 9.05
N VAL A 128 -3.71 2.25 8.09
CA VAL A 128 -4.81 3.14 7.73
C VAL A 128 -6.03 2.80 8.58
N LEU A 129 -6.56 3.79 9.27
CA LEU A 129 -7.81 3.68 10.01
C LEU A 129 -8.95 4.05 9.05
N PRO A 130 -9.81 3.08 8.69
CA PRO A 130 -10.98 3.38 7.89
C PRO A 130 -11.89 4.34 8.66
N LEU A 131 -12.58 5.21 7.93
CA LEU A 131 -13.49 6.18 8.52
C LEU A 131 -14.53 5.46 9.39
N PRO A 132 -14.80 5.91 10.62
CA PRO A 132 -16.10 5.64 11.21
C PRO A 132 -17.17 6.22 10.28
N SER A 133 -18.33 5.59 10.23
CA SER A 133 -19.46 5.80 9.30
C SER A 133 -20.12 7.20 9.32
N GLN A 134 -19.39 8.25 9.71
CA GLN A 134 -19.78 9.65 9.66
C GLN A 134 -19.19 10.27 8.39
N ASP A 135 -20.07 10.77 7.52
CA ASP A 135 -19.82 11.26 6.14
C ASP A 135 -18.81 12.43 5.97
N SER A 136 -18.07 12.80 7.02
CA SER A 136 -17.21 14.00 7.02
C SER A 136 -15.80 13.79 7.60
N ALA A 137 -15.43 12.59 8.03
CA ALA A 137 -14.08 12.36 8.55
C ALA A 137 -13.08 12.15 7.40
N ASP A 138 -11.89 12.76 7.50
CA ASP A 138 -10.76 12.45 6.62
C ASP A 138 -10.14 11.10 7.00
N VAL A 139 -9.61 10.39 6.00
CA VAL A 139 -8.89 9.12 6.25
C VAL A 139 -7.70 9.40 7.15
N GLN A 140 -7.59 8.60 8.22
CA GLN A 140 -6.51 8.71 9.18
C GLN A 140 -5.49 7.60 8.98
N VAL A 141 -4.22 7.94 9.15
CA VAL A 141 -3.11 7.00 9.05
C VAL A 141 -2.32 7.08 10.35
N VAL A 142 -2.20 5.93 11.02
CA VAL A 142 -1.27 5.76 12.13
C VAL A 142 0.11 5.48 11.57
N VAL A 143 1.09 6.28 11.99
CA VAL A 143 2.48 6.19 11.58
C VAL A 143 3.32 5.79 12.77
N GLY A 144 3.89 4.58 12.74
CA GLY A 144 4.80 4.11 13.77
C GLY A 144 6.19 4.70 13.57
N THR A 145 6.67 5.52 14.50
CA THR A 145 8.00 6.14 14.44
C THR A 145 9.05 5.24 15.09
N ALA A 146 10.32 5.40 14.70
CA ALA A 146 11.43 4.70 15.38
C ALA A 146 11.77 5.34 16.73
N GLU A 147 11.51 6.65 16.85
CA GLU A 147 11.77 7.46 18.03
C GLU A 147 10.54 8.33 18.30
N GLY A 148 10.01 8.28 19.53
CA GLY A 148 8.85 9.07 19.95
C GLY A 148 7.52 8.31 19.87
N PRO A 149 6.38 9.04 20.01
CA PRO A 149 5.05 8.45 19.92
C PRO A 149 4.71 8.05 18.47
N ALA A 150 3.72 7.16 18.34
CA ALA A 150 3.05 6.97 17.06
C ALA A 150 2.29 8.25 16.71
N LEU A 151 2.14 8.54 15.42
CA LEU A 151 1.44 9.72 14.94
C LEU A 151 0.11 9.35 14.31
N LEU A 152 -0.94 10.11 14.60
CA LEU A 152 -2.18 10.13 13.86
C LEU A 152 -2.12 11.22 12.80
N VAL A 153 -2.24 10.84 11.54
CA VAL A 153 -2.06 11.72 10.40
C VAL A 153 -3.31 11.76 9.55
N SER A 154 -3.77 12.96 9.20
CA SER A 154 -4.86 13.17 8.25
C SER A 154 -4.41 14.09 7.12
N ARG A 155 -5.35 14.46 6.24
CA ARG A 155 -5.08 15.45 5.19
C ARG A 155 -4.56 16.78 5.75
N HIS A 156 -5.08 17.20 6.90
CA HIS A 156 -4.90 18.56 7.41
C HIS A 156 -4.00 18.66 8.64
N GLU A 157 -3.79 17.56 9.36
CA GLU A 157 -3.09 17.61 10.64
C GLU A 157 -2.30 16.35 10.97
N VAL A 158 -1.34 16.53 11.88
CA VAL A 158 -0.57 15.48 12.54
C VAL A 158 -0.70 15.68 14.04
N ARG A 159 -0.99 14.61 14.78
CA ARG A 159 -1.09 14.61 16.25
C ARG A 159 -0.41 13.35 16.80
N ASP A 160 0.00 13.38 18.05
CA ASP A 160 0.45 12.16 18.74
C ASP A 160 -0.76 11.22 18.94
N PHE A 161 -0.57 9.92 18.71
CA PHE A 161 -1.60 8.87 18.85
C PHE A 161 -1.65 8.30 20.26
#